data_AF-A3WUR3-F1
#
_entry.id   AF-A3WUR3-F1
#
_cell.length_a   1.000
_cell.length_b   1.000
_cell.length_c   1.000
_cell.angle_alpha   90.00
_cell.angle_beta   90.00
_cell.angle_gamma   90.00
#
_symmetry.space_group_name_H-M   'P 1'
#
loop_
_entity.id
_entity.type
_entity.pdbx_description
1 polymer ?
#
loop_
_entity_poly.entity_id
_entity_poly.type
_entity_poly.pdbx_seq_one_letter_code
_entity_poly.pdbx_strand_id
1 'polypeptide(L)'
;MLIVETIARIRREHFIKGKTIKEIARDLKVSRNTVRKVLRSGKTLFEYERSIQPRPKLGRWAAELDELLAANAAKSAREQLTLIRIFEELRGRGYDGGYDAVRRYARRWSKERGQSTAAAMFR
;
A
#
# COMPACT_ATOMS: atom_id res chain seq x y z
N MET A 1 -0.10 4.73 15.42
CA MET A 1 0.71 3.53 15.09
C MET A 1 1.21 2.94 16.39
N LEU A 2 1.08 1.62 16.63
CA LEU A 2 1.69 1.00 17.81
C LEU A 2 3.17 0.79 17.51
N ILE A 3 4.02 1.52 18.20
CA ILE A 3 5.47 1.33 18.11
C ILE A 3 5.88 0.04 18.83
N VAL A 4 7.01 -0.55 18.43
CA VAL A 4 7.59 -1.77 19.02
C VAL A 4 7.67 -1.67 20.54
N GLU A 5 8.01 -0.48 21.05
CA GLU A 5 8.09 -0.22 22.49
C GLU A 5 6.77 -0.49 23.22
N THR A 6 5.64 -0.04 22.67
CA THR A 6 4.32 -0.24 23.29
C THR A 6 3.94 -1.72 23.32
N ILE A 7 4.27 -2.46 22.25
CA ILE A 7 4.05 -3.90 22.16
C ILE A 7 4.87 -4.63 23.23
N ALA A 8 6.15 -4.29 23.36
CA ALA A 8 7.03 -4.88 24.38
C ALA A 8 6.54 -4.57 25.80
N ARG A 9 6.07 -3.34 26.05
CA ARG A 9 5.55 -2.92 27.35
C ARG A 9 4.29 -3.70 27.71
N ILE A 10 3.33 -3.84 26.79
CA ILE A 10 2.13 -4.67 27.00
C ILE A 10 2.49 -6.11 27.36
N ARG A 11 3.44 -6.73 26.64
CA ARG A 11 3.85 -8.12 26.91
C ARG A 11 4.51 -8.27 28.28
N ARG A 12 5.41 -7.34 28.66
CA ARG A 12 6.03 -7.35 29.99
C ARG A 12 5.01 -7.19 31.11
N GLU A 13 4.10 -6.23 31.00
CA GLU A 13 3.06 -6.02 32.02
C GLU A 13 2.16 -7.24 32.19
N HIS A 14 1.87 -7.98 31.11
CA HIS A 14 1.06 -9.19 31.21
C HIS A 14 1.83 -10.42 31.69
N PHE A 15 2.91 -10.80 30.99
CA PHE A 15 3.60 -12.08 31.22
C PHE A 15 4.57 -12.06 32.40
N ILE A 16 5.16 -10.89 32.73
CA ILE A 16 6.11 -10.76 33.84
C ILE A 16 5.42 -10.24 35.09
N LYS A 17 4.60 -9.20 34.95
CA LYS A 17 3.93 -8.54 36.10
C LYS A 17 2.53 -9.09 36.40
N GLY A 18 2.01 -10.01 35.60
CA GLY A 18 0.71 -10.65 35.84
C GLY A 18 -0.51 -9.73 35.74
N LYS A 19 -0.36 -8.51 35.20
CA LYS A 19 -1.47 -7.55 35.15
C LYS A 19 -2.60 -8.02 34.23
N THR A 20 -3.82 -7.65 34.59
CA THR A 20 -5.00 -7.92 33.77
C THR A 20 -5.04 -6.99 32.54
N ILE A 21 -5.75 -7.42 31.50
CA ILE A 21 -5.98 -6.60 30.29
C ILE A 21 -6.60 -5.24 30.64
N LYS A 22 -7.47 -5.18 31.66
CA LYS A 22 -8.16 -3.94 32.07
C LYS A 22 -7.18 -2.94 32.69
N GLU A 23 -6.23 -3.42 33.48
CA GLU A 23 -5.19 -2.59 34.10
C GLU A 23 -4.20 -2.10 33.06
N ILE A 24 -3.70 -2.98 32.20
CA ILE A 24 -2.75 -2.61 31.13
C ILE A 24 -3.36 -1.55 30.20
N ALA A 25 -4.63 -1.70 29.84
CA ALA A 25 -5.33 -0.72 29.01
C ALA A 25 -5.41 0.66 29.67
N ARG A 26 -5.63 0.71 30.99
CA ARG A 26 -5.69 1.96 31.77
C ARG A 26 -4.31 2.59 31.90
N ASP A 27 -3.32 1.81 32.32
CA ASP A 27 -1.96 2.28 32.60
C ASP A 27 -1.27 2.78 31.33
N LEU A 28 -1.42 2.05 30.22
CA LEU A 28 -0.74 2.36 28.97
C LEU A 28 -1.58 3.23 28.03
N LYS A 29 -2.80 3.63 28.43
CA LYS A 29 -3.75 4.41 27.64
C LYS A 29 -4.00 3.83 26.24
N VAL A 30 -4.12 2.51 26.16
CA VAL A 30 -4.41 1.78 24.91
C VAL A 30 -5.75 1.04 25.02
N SER A 31 -6.41 0.82 23.88
CA SER A 31 -7.68 0.08 23.89
C SER A 31 -7.48 -1.37 24.38
N ARG A 32 -8.49 -1.92 25.07
CA ARG A 32 -8.48 -3.35 25.47
C ARG A 32 -8.37 -4.28 24.24
N ASN A 33 -8.90 -3.85 23.09
CA ASN A 33 -8.78 -4.58 21.82
C ASN A 33 -7.33 -4.65 21.35
N THR A 34 -6.58 -3.55 21.48
CA THR A 34 -5.15 -3.50 21.20
C THR A 34 -4.37 -4.45 22.09
N VAL A 35 -4.60 -4.42 23.41
CA VAL A 35 -3.95 -5.33 24.36
C VAL A 35 -4.23 -6.79 23.98
N ARG A 36 -5.50 -7.15 23.75
CA ARG A 36 -5.85 -8.51 23.29
C ARG A 36 -5.17 -8.88 21.97
N LYS A 37 -5.11 -7.95 21.01
CA LYS A 37 -4.45 -8.18 19.71
C LYS A 37 -2.96 -8.47 19.89
N VAL A 38 -2.27 -7.69 20.72
CA VAL A 38 -0.84 -7.88 21.07
C VAL A 38 -0.60 -9.25 21.70
N LEU A 39 -1.40 -9.60 22.70
CA LEU A 39 -1.22 -10.82 23.46
C LEU A 39 -1.54 -12.08 22.64
N ARG A 40 -2.57 -12.03 21.78
CA ARG A 40 -2.96 -13.16 20.90
C ARG A 40 -2.02 -13.37 19.73
N SER A 41 -1.55 -12.29 19.09
CA SER A 41 -0.80 -12.42 17.84
C SER A 41 0.67 -12.80 18.05
N GLY A 42 1.23 -12.50 19.23
CA GLY A 42 2.66 -12.69 19.51
C GLY A 42 3.60 -11.82 18.66
N LYS A 43 3.06 -10.97 17.78
CA LYS A 43 3.83 -10.14 16.84
C LYS A 43 4.57 -9.02 17.57
N THR A 44 5.80 -8.76 17.17
CA THR A 44 6.66 -7.68 17.67
C THR A 44 6.38 -6.35 16.97
N LEU A 45 5.66 -6.37 15.85
CA LEU A 45 5.28 -5.20 15.07
C LEU A 45 3.86 -5.39 14.48
N PHE A 46 3.07 -4.33 14.49
CA PHE A 46 1.82 -4.26 13.74
C PHE A 46 1.98 -3.25 12.61
N GLU A 47 2.58 -3.69 11.52
CA GLU A 47 2.52 -2.93 10.27
C GLU A 47 1.08 -2.98 9.73
N TYR A 48 0.58 -1.80 9.37
CA TYR A 48 -0.65 -1.71 8.60
C TYR A 48 -0.29 -1.98 7.14
N GLU A 49 -0.52 -3.20 6.68
CA GLU A 49 -0.42 -3.55 5.27
C GLU A 49 -1.84 -3.64 4.70
N ARG A 50 -2.17 -2.72 3.79
CA ARG A 50 -3.42 -2.81 3.02
C ARG A 50 -3.16 -3.76 1.85
N SER A 51 -3.56 -5.02 2.00
CA SER A 51 -3.33 -6.06 0.99
C SER A 51 -3.98 -5.75 -0.36
N ILE A 52 -5.18 -5.17 -0.36
CA ILE A 52 -5.91 -4.83 -1.59
C ILE A 52 -6.59 -3.47 -1.40
N GLN A 53 -6.22 -2.50 -2.24
CA GLN A 53 -7.02 -1.29 -2.42
C GLN A 53 -8.15 -1.65 -3.37
N PRO A 54 -9.43 -1.61 -2.98
CA PRO A 54 -10.52 -1.74 -3.95
C PRO A 54 -10.37 -0.61 -4.98
N ARG A 55 -10.23 -1.00 -6.26
CA ARG A 55 -10.13 -0.10 -7.43
C ARG A 55 -11.42 -0.16 -8.25
N PRO A 56 -12.59 0.16 -7.68
CA PRO A 56 -13.88 -0.12 -8.34
C PRO A 56 -14.03 0.58 -9.69
N LYS A 57 -13.45 1.78 -9.85
CA LYS A 57 -13.56 2.55 -11.09
C LYS A 57 -12.45 2.26 -12.11
N LEU A 58 -11.22 2.00 -11.64
CA LEU A 58 -10.07 1.81 -12.54
C LEU A 58 -10.00 0.39 -13.12
N GLY A 59 -10.63 -0.60 -12.49
CA GLY A 59 -10.57 -2.00 -12.95
C GLY A 59 -10.98 -2.17 -14.42
N ARG A 60 -12.07 -1.51 -14.85
CA ARG A 60 -12.52 -1.54 -16.26
C ARG A 60 -11.58 -0.84 -17.24
N TRP A 61 -10.80 0.13 -16.77
CA TRP A 61 -9.87 0.95 -17.58
C TRP A 61 -8.42 0.46 -17.51
N ALA A 62 -8.17 -0.67 -16.84
CA ALA A 62 -6.81 -1.14 -16.58
C ALA A 62 -6.08 -1.49 -17.90
N ALA A 63 -6.74 -2.22 -18.80
CA ALA A 63 -6.16 -2.60 -20.08
C ALA A 63 -5.83 -1.39 -20.96
N GLU A 64 -6.74 -0.43 -21.06
CA GLU A 64 -6.52 0.80 -21.86
C GLU A 64 -5.41 1.66 -21.25
N LEU A 65 -5.33 1.72 -19.91
CA LEU A 65 -4.24 2.42 -19.22
C LEU A 65 -2.89 1.70 -19.44
N ASP A 66 -2.87 0.36 -19.45
CA ASP A 66 -1.67 -0.41 -19.78
C ASP A 66 -1.18 -0.11 -21.20
N GLU A 67 -2.09 -0.09 -22.18
CA GLU A 67 -1.76 0.27 -23.56
C GLU A 67 -1.20 1.68 -23.68
N LEU A 68 -1.84 2.67 -23.04
CA LEU A 68 -1.37 4.05 -23.03
C LEU A 68 0.02 4.17 -22.39
N LEU A 69 0.26 3.48 -21.26
CA LEU A 69 1.56 3.47 -20.59
C LEU A 69 2.62 2.77 -21.43
N ALA A 70 2.28 1.65 -22.08
CA ALA A 70 3.18 0.87 -22.91
C ALA A 70 3.60 1.64 -24.17
N ALA A 71 2.62 2.22 -24.87
CA ALA A 71 2.86 3.06 -26.04
C ALA A 71 3.67 4.30 -25.68
N ASN A 72 3.40 4.92 -24.52
CA ASN A 72 4.18 6.06 -24.07
C ASN A 72 5.63 5.68 -23.76
N ALA A 73 5.86 4.58 -23.06
CA ALA A 73 7.20 4.13 -22.71
C ALA A 73 8.04 3.64 -23.91
N ALA A 74 7.41 3.29 -25.03
CA ALA A 74 8.10 2.96 -26.28
C ALA A 74 8.67 4.20 -27.00
N LYS A 75 8.19 5.41 -26.66
CA LYS A 75 8.69 6.65 -27.24
C LYS A 75 10.04 7.06 -26.65
N SER A 76 10.78 7.88 -27.40
CA SER A 76 12.00 8.51 -26.90
C SER A 76 11.69 9.39 -25.69
N ALA A 77 12.64 9.57 -24.78
CA ALA A 77 12.41 10.31 -23.53
C ALA A 77 11.84 11.72 -23.74
N ARG A 78 12.16 12.36 -24.86
CA ARG A 78 11.66 13.70 -25.23
C ARG A 78 10.19 13.70 -25.67
N GLU A 79 9.69 12.58 -26.16
CA GLU A 79 8.33 12.40 -26.70
C GLU A 79 7.38 11.72 -25.72
N GLN A 80 7.90 11.28 -24.56
CA GLN A 80 7.10 10.69 -23.50
C GLN A 80 6.18 11.73 -22.88
N LEU A 81 4.89 11.42 -22.85
CA LEU A 81 3.85 12.17 -22.18
C LEU A 81 4.00 12.08 -20.66
N THR A 82 3.58 13.15 -19.99
CA THR A 82 3.44 13.14 -18.53
C THR A 82 2.24 12.30 -18.11
N LEU A 83 2.25 11.80 -16.86
CA LEU A 83 1.10 11.07 -16.32
C LEU A 83 -0.19 11.89 -16.29
N ILE A 84 -0.10 13.23 -16.24
CA ILE A 84 -1.28 14.11 -16.32
C ILE A 84 -1.90 14.02 -17.71
N ARG A 85 -1.09 14.03 -18.78
CA ARG A 85 -1.57 13.89 -20.16
C ARG A 85 -2.18 12.51 -20.43
N ILE A 86 -1.56 11.44 -19.89
CA ILE A 86 -2.15 10.09 -19.97
C ILE A 86 -3.49 10.02 -19.24
N PHE A 87 -3.62 10.70 -18.10
CA PHE A 87 -4.89 10.78 -17.37
C PHE A 87 -5.96 11.56 -18.15
N GLU A 88 -5.61 12.67 -18.79
CA GLU A 88 -6.52 13.44 -19.64
C GLU A 88 -7.00 12.63 -20.85
N GLU A 89 -6.10 11.87 -21.48
CA GLU A 89 -6.44 10.95 -22.57
C GLU A 89 -7.42 9.87 -22.09
N LEU A 90 -7.16 9.27 -20.92
CA LEU A 90 -8.05 8.29 -20.31
C LEU A 90 -9.42 8.92 -19.94
N ARG A 91 -9.43 10.18 -19.48
CA ARG A 91 -10.65 10.98 -19.23
C ARG A 91 -11.44 11.21 -20.51
N GLY A 92 -10.78 11.54 -21.62
CA GLY A 92 -11.41 11.74 -22.92
C GLY A 92 -12.13 10.48 -23.43
N ARG A 93 -11.67 9.30 -23.03
CA ARG A 93 -12.31 8.02 -23.37
C ARG A 93 -13.54 7.69 -22.49
N GLY A 94 -13.74 8.40 -21.38
CA GLY A 94 -14.88 8.21 -20.49
C GLY A 94 -14.53 7.81 -19.05
N TYR A 95 -13.25 7.83 -18.67
CA TYR A 95 -12.84 7.55 -17.29
C TYR A 95 -13.33 8.64 -16.34
N ASP A 96 -14.09 8.26 -15.31
CA ASP A 96 -14.67 9.17 -14.31
C ASP A 96 -13.98 9.11 -12.94
N GLY A 97 -12.87 8.37 -12.86
CA GLY A 97 -12.10 8.22 -11.62
C GLY A 97 -11.05 9.31 -11.43
N GLY A 98 -10.42 9.30 -10.25
CA GLY A 98 -9.40 10.29 -9.89
C GLY A 98 -8.03 10.03 -10.50
N TYR A 99 -7.27 11.10 -10.70
CA TYR A 99 -5.87 11.09 -11.13
C TYR A 99 -4.97 10.24 -10.21
N ASP A 100 -5.21 10.28 -8.89
CA ASP A 100 -4.37 9.53 -7.94
C ASP A 100 -4.46 8.00 -8.14
N ALA A 101 -5.61 7.48 -8.60
CA ALA A 101 -5.73 6.07 -8.93
C ALA A 101 -4.84 5.70 -10.14
N VAL A 102 -4.82 6.55 -11.17
CA VAL A 102 -3.95 6.39 -12.36
C VAL A 102 -2.48 6.51 -11.97
N ARG A 103 -2.11 7.50 -11.14
CA ARG A 103 -0.74 7.68 -10.63
C ARG A 103 -0.27 6.44 -9.86
N ARG A 104 -1.08 5.91 -8.93
CA ARG A 104 -0.73 4.69 -8.17
C ARG A 104 -0.61 3.47 -9.08
N TYR A 105 -1.45 3.36 -10.10
CA TYR A 105 -1.38 2.29 -11.08
C TYR A 105 -0.08 2.36 -11.89
N ALA A 106 0.21 3.51 -12.50
CA ALA A 106 1.40 3.71 -13.33
C ALA A 106 2.72 3.48 -12.57
N ARG A 107 2.77 3.87 -11.29
CA ARG A 107 3.95 3.58 -10.42
C ARG A 107 4.18 2.09 -10.24
N ARG A 108 3.11 1.31 -10.03
CA ARG A 108 3.20 -0.15 -9.92
C ARG A 108 3.65 -0.75 -11.25
N TRP A 109 3.00 -0.37 -12.33
CA TRP A 109 3.32 -0.81 -13.69
C TRP A 109 4.79 -0.56 -14.06
N SER A 110 5.31 0.65 -13.76
CA SER A 110 6.72 0.99 -14.02
C SER A 110 7.69 0.15 -13.19
N LYS A 111 7.36 -0.16 -11.93
CA LYS A 111 8.18 -1.02 -11.07
C LYS A 111 8.21 -2.45 -11.58
N GLU A 112 7.07 -3.02 -11.96
CA GLU A 112 6.96 -4.37 -12.53
C GLU A 112 7.73 -4.48 -13.85
N ARG A 113 7.65 -3.46 -14.71
CA ARG A 113 8.42 -3.40 -15.95
C ARG A 113 9.93 -3.25 -15.70
N GLY A 114 10.33 -2.38 -14.79
CA GLY A 114 11.74 -2.21 -14.41
C GLY A 114 12.37 -3.48 -13.82
N GLN A 115 11.61 -4.21 -13.01
CA GLN A 115 12.01 -5.53 -12.50
C GLN A 115 12.11 -6.57 -13.62
N SER A 116 11.20 -6.53 -14.60
CA SER A 116 11.21 -7.44 -15.76
C SER A 116 12.39 -7.17 -16.70
N THR A 117 12.70 -5.90 -16.98
CA THR A 117 13.86 -5.52 -17.79
C THR A 117 15.17 -5.86 -17.09
N ALA A 118 15.27 -5.62 -15.78
CA ALA A 118 16.43 -6.03 -14.99
C ALA A 118 16.62 -7.55 -15.03
N ALA A 119 15.56 -8.33 -14.80
CA ALA A 119 15.61 -9.80 -14.86
C ALA A 119 15.99 -10.34 -16.25
N ALA A 120 15.62 -9.64 -17.34
CA ALA A 120 15.99 -10.02 -18.70
C ALA A 120 17.44 -9.64 -19.05
N MET A 121 18.01 -8.60 -18.43
CA MET A 121 19.40 -8.16 -18.65
C MET A 121 20.43 -9.00 -17.87
N PHE A 122 20.02 -9.65 -16.78
CA PHE A 122 20.87 -10.51 -15.94
C PHE A 122 20.78 -12.01 -16.28
N ARG A 123 20.30 -12.37 -17.47
CA ARG A 123 20.31 -13.74 -18.00
C ARG A 123 21.19 -13.82 -19.23
#